data_AF-A0A535QIG3-F1
#
_entry.id   AF-A0A535QIG3-F1
#
_cell.length_a   1.000
_cell.length_b   1.000
_cell.length_c   1.000
_cell.angle_alpha   90.00
_cell.angle_beta   90.00
_cell.angle_gamma   90.00
#
_symmetry.space_group_name_H-M   'P 1'
#
loop_
_entity.id
_entity.type
_entity.pdbx_description
1 polymer ?
#
loop_
_entity_poly.entity_id
_entity_poly.type
_entity_poly.pdbx_seq_one_letter_code
_entity_poly.pdbx_strand_id
1 'polypeptide(L)'
;MMIAFCQRHVLYFWPHDTDKLFAWTIKPTITPMMLAAAYVGGIYFFTRAILAKQWHQVKLGFLPVTAFASLLGIATILHWDRFNHSHISFYTWATLYFTTPFLVFAVWLRNRTADLGTVDPDEFIIRPVIRLFIGIIGLITLAVSLLLFLQPDLMIRLWPWMLTPLTARVVGAMFALPGIVGLGIAAEKRWSAARIILEAQAFSIAMILVAAALAWGNFAPPKPLTWLFVGGLAFLLVAIAAFYLGCELYRRKRLARLSH
;
A
#
# COMPACT_ATOMS: atom_id res chain seq x y z
N MET A 1 -6.55 -2.35 14.15
CA MET A 1 -6.65 -0.92 13.79
C MET A 1 -5.98 0.00 14.81
N MET A 2 -6.23 -0.17 16.11
CA MET A 2 -5.63 0.66 17.18
C MET A 2 -4.08 0.58 17.23
N ILE A 3 -3.51 -0.61 17.06
CA ILE A 3 -2.05 -0.80 17.02
C ILE A 3 -1.39 -0.02 15.86
N ALA A 4 -1.95 -0.14 14.64
CA ALA A 4 -1.46 0.59 13.47
C ALA A 4 -1.62 2.11 13.61
N PHE A 5 -2.66 2.56 14.32
CA PHE A 5 -2.89 3.98 14.62
C PHE A 5 -1.79 4.56 15.50
N CYS A 6 -1.39 3.88 16.58
CA CYS A 6 -0.27 4.32 17.42
C CYS A 6 1.05 4.33 16.65
N GLN A 7 1.33 3.29 15.85
CA GLN A 7 2.55 3.20 15.06
C GLN A 7 2.69 4.35 14.04
N ARG A 8 1.60 4.73 13.35
CA ARG A 8 1.60 5.86 12.41
C ARG A 8 2.05 7.17 13.06
N HIS A 9 1.51 7.50 14.24
CA HIS A 9 1.78 8.78 14.90
C HIS A 9 3.25 8.93 15.23
N VAL A 10 3.85 7.89 15.81
CA VAL A 10 5.29 7.84 16.10
C VAL A 10 6.11 8.02 14.84
N LEU A 11 5.83 7.23 13.80
CA LEU A 11 6.64 7.20 12.58
C LEU A 11 6.54 8.47 11.72
N TYR A 12 5.42 9.21 11.77
CA TYR A 12 5.23 10.40 10.93
C TYR A 12 5.60 11.71 11.65
N PHE A 13 5.29 11.83 12.95
CA PHE A 13 5.55 13.05 13.71
C PHE A 13 6.86 13.02 14.51
N TRP A 14 7.33 11.83 14.89
CA TRP A 14 8.63 11.62 15.57
C TRP A 14 9.50 10.60 14.83
N PRO A 15 9.80 10.80 13.54
CA PRO A 15 10.57 9.84 12.77
C PRO A 15 12.03 9.69 13.26
N HIS A 16 12.53 10.63 14.07
CA HIS A 16 13.87 10.59 14.64
C HIS A 16 14.00 9.72 15.90
N ASP A 17 12.89 9.45 16.61
CA ASP A 17 12.89 8.73 17.89
C ASP A 17 12.45 7.26 17.73
N THR A 18 12.67 6.68 16.55
CA THR A 18 12.30 5.28 16.28
C THR A 18 13.09 4.27 17.13
N ASP A 19 14.26 4.66 17.64
CA ASP A 19 15.04 3.91 18.62
C ASP A 19 14.33 3.72 19.96
N LYS A 20 13.53 4.71 20.38
CA LYS A 20 12.81 4.70 21.67
C LYS A 20 11.36 4.28 21.54
N LEU A 21 10.71 4.68 20.44
CA LEU A 21 9.27 4.61 20.29
C LEU A 21 8.80 3.49 19.34
N PHE A 22 9.71 2.84 18.62
CA PHE A 22 9.36 1.86 17.60
C PHE A 22 9.98 0.48 17.83
N ALA A 23 9.55 -0.51 17.04
CA ALA A 23 9.98 -1.90 17.17
C ALA A 23 11.47 -2.12 16.82
N TRP A 24 12.04 -1.22 16.02
CA TRP A 24 13.47 -1.12 15.73
C TRP A 24 13.81 0.30 15.28
N THR A 25 15.10 0.65 15.33
CA THR A 25 15.59 1.95 14.86
C THR A 25 15.58 2.03 13.34
N ILE A 26 14.90 3.05 12.79
CA ILE A 26 14.80 3.29 11.35
C ILE A 26 15.55 4.56 10.98
N LYS A 27 16.54 4.43 10.10
CA LYS A 27 17.22 5.55 9.44
C LYS A 27 17.31 5.26 7.94
N PRO A 28 17.23 6.28 7.06
CA PRO A 28 16.97 7.70 7.32
C PRO A 28 15.46 8.04 7.39
N THR A 29 15.13 9.28 7.80
CA THR A 29 13.78 9.82 8.11
C THR A 29 12.68 9.54 7.08
N ILE A 30 13.01 9.49 5.78
CA ILE A 30 12.03 9.15 4.75
C ILE A 30 11.41 7.75 4.92
N THR A 31 12.19 6.76 5.35
CA THR A 31 11.72 5.36 5.48
C THR A 31 10.61 5.19 6.54
N PRO A 32 10.75 5.67 7.79
CA PRO A 32 9.67 5.59 8.77
C PRO A 32 8.45 6.37 8.32
N MET A 33 8.62 7.57 7.73
CA MET A 33 7.49 8.36 7.24
C MET A 33 6.74 7.66 6.09
N MET A 34 7.45 6.97 5.20
CA MET A 34 6.86 6.17 4.14
C MET A 34 6.06 4.99 4.72
N LEU A 35 6.62 4.29 5.71
CA LEU A 35 5.93 3.19 6.40
C LEU A 35 4.67 3.69 7.10
N ALA A 36 4.74 4.86 7.77
CA ALA A 36 3.56 5.53 8.31
C ALA A 36 2.51 5.80 7.23
N ALA A 37 2.90 6.34 6.07
CA ALA A 37 1.98 6.63 4.98
C ALA A 37 1.24 5.37 4.48
N ALA A 38 1.91 4.22 4.41
CA ALA A 38 1.26 2.95 4.09
C ALA A 38 0.24 2.55 5.17
N TYR A 39 0.55 2.74 6.46
CA TYR A 39 -0.43 2.51 7.53
C TYR A 39 -1.64 3.43 7.44
N VAL A 40 -1.46 4.68 7.02
CA VAL A 40 -2.57 5.61 6.78
C VAL A 40 -3.52 5.06 5.73
N GLY A 41 -2.99 4.62 4.59
CA GLY A 41 -3.78 3.99 3.53
C GLY A 41 -4.50 2.73 4.03
N GLY A 42 -3.81 1.88 4.79
CA GLY A 42 -4.41 0.68 5.39
C GLY A 42 -5.55 0.98 6.36
N ILE A 43 -5.39 1.96 7.26
CA ILE A 43 -6.43 2.38 8.20
C ILE A 43 -7.66 2.89 7.43
N TYR A 44 -7.44 3.72 6.41
CA TYR A 44 -8.52 4.20 5.55
C TYR A 44 -9.27 3.03 4.89
N PHE A 45 -8.54 2.11 4.27
CA PHE A 45 -9.10 0.93 3.61
C PHE A 45 -9.92 0.08 4.57
N PHE A 46 -9.37 -0.30 5.74
CA PHE A 46 -10.08 -1.15 6.69
C PHE A 46 -11.28 -0.46 7.35
N THR A 47 -11.21 0.84 7.59
CA THR A 47 -12.37 1.63 8.05
C THR A 47 -13.49 1.55 7.01
N ARG A 48 -13.17 1.74 5.73
CA ARG A 48 -14.14 1.61 4.64
C ARG A 48 -14.61 0.16 4.45
N ALA A 49 -13.76 -0.82 4.74
CA ALA A 49 -14.12 -2.23 4.64
C ALA A 49 -15.14 -2.66 5.69
N ILE A 50 -15.04 -2.15 6.92
CA ILE A 50 -16.03 -2.40 7.98
C ILE A 50 -17.40 -1.80 7.61
N LEU A 51 -17.41 -0.67 6.91
CA LEU A 51 -18.62 0.03 6.49
C LEU A 51 -19.20 -0.50 5.16
N ALA A 52 -18.46 -1.33 4.44
CA ALA A 52 -18.89 -1.84 3.15
C ALA A 52 -19.98 -2.90 3.31
N LYS A 53 -21.06 -2.77 2.53
CA LYS A 53 -22.17 -3.73 2.54
C LYS A 53 -21.95 -4.93 1.60
N GLN A 54 -21.03 -4.80 0.65
CA GLN A 54 -20.82 -5.77 -0.41
C GLN A 54 -19.34 -6.14 -0.51
N TRP A 55 -19.06 -7.45 -0.55
CA TRP A 55 -17.69 -7.98 -0.57
C TRP A 55 -16.86 -7.48 -1.76
N HIS A 56 -17.47 -7.37 -2.94
CA HIS A 56 -16.73 -6.96 -4.15
C HIS A 56 -16.09 -5.57 -4.03
N GLN A 57 -16.67 -4.66 -3.23
CA GLN A 57 -16.16 -3.30 -3.04
C GLN A 57 -14.81 -3.25 -2.32
N VAL A 58 -14.46 -4.32 -1.60
CA VAL A 58 -13.31 -4.37 -0.69
C VAL A 58 -12.37 -5.53 -0.99
N LYS A 59 -12.82 -6.56 -1.72
CA LYS A 59 -12.04 -7.79 -1.95
C LYS A 59 -10.62 -7.55 -2.48
N LEU A 60 -10.43 -6.49 -3.27
CA LEU A 60 -9.14 -6.17 -3.90
C LEU A 60 -8.07 -5.74 -2.89
N GLY A 61 -8.40 -5.37 -1.66
CA GLY A 61 -7.41 -5.00 -0.65
C GLY A 61 -6.91 -6.16 0.23
N PHE A 62 -7.62 -7.30 0.27
CA PHE A 62 -7.28 -8.37 1.22
C PHE A 62 -6.02 -9.16 0.84
N LEU A 63 -5.87 -9.57 -0.43
CA LEU A 63 -4.66 -10.27 -0.89
C LEU A 63 -3.40 -9.38 -0.82
N PRO A 64 -3.43 -8.10 -1.25
CA PRO A 64 -2.30 -7.20 -1.07
C PRO A 64 -1.89 -7.06 0.40
N VAL A 65 -2.85 -6.87 1.32
CA VAL A 65 -2.54 -6.77 2.76
C VAL A 65 -1.98 -8.07 3.31
N THR A 66 -2.49 -9.21 2.86
CA THR A 66 -1.96 -10.53 3.23
C THR A 66 -0.49 -10.64 2.82
N ALA A 67 -0.14 -10.28 1.59
CA ALA A 67 1.23 -10.31 1.10
C ALA A 67 2.14 -9.33 1.84
N PHE A 68 1.69 -8.09 2.03
CA PHE A 68 2.41 -7.08 2.82
C PHE A 68 2.72 -7.59 4.24
N ALA A 69 1.71 -8.10 4.94
CA ALA A 69 1.88 -8.58 6.30
C ALA A 69 2.77 -9.83 6.35
N SER A 70 2.64 -10.74 5.38
CA SER A 70 3.48 -11.94 5.29
C SER A 70 4.95 -11.58 5.05
N LEU A 71 5.23 -10.67 4.12
CA LEU A 71 6.59 -10.23 3.82
C LEU A 71 7.22 -9.50 5.01
N LEU A 72 6.45 -8.70 5.76
CA LEU A 72 6.94 -8.10 7.00
C LEU A 72 7.16 -9.12 8.12
N GLY A 73 6.31 -10.14 8.24
CA GLY A 73 6.56 -11.27 9.14
C GLY A 73 7.85 -12.01 8.80
N ILE A 74 8.06 -12.34 7.53
CA ILE A 74 9.30 -12.99 7.05
C ILE A 74 10.51 -12.08 7.30
N ALA A 75 10.44 -10.78 6.97
CA ALA A 75 11.53 -9.85 7.24
C ALA A 75 11.84 -9.71 8.74
N THR A 76 10.82 -9.82 9.59
CA THR A 76 10.98 -9.82 11.05
C THR A 76 11.76 -11.04 11.52
N ILE A 77 11.47 -12.23 10.98
CA ILE A 77 12.22 -13.46 11.29
C ILE A 77 13.66 -13.37 10.77
N LEU A 78 13.85 -12.90 9.53
CA LEU A 78 15.17 -12.81 8.89
C LEU A 78 16.13 -11.83 9.57
N HIS A 79 15.60 -10.84 10.28
CA HIS A 79 16.38 -9.79 10.97
C HIS A 79 16.05 -9.75 12.46
N TRP A 80 15.75 -10.90 13.05
CA TRP A 80 15.28 -11.00 14.43
C TRP A 80 16.21 -10.27 15.41
N ASP A 81 17.52 -10.35 15.20
CA ASP A 81 18.57 -9.69 15.99
C ASP A 81 18.49 -8.15 15.99
N ARG A 82 17.84 -7.55 14.99
CA ARG A 82 17.75 -6.09 14.82
C ARG A 82 16.60 -5.46 15.59
N PHE A 83 15.63 -6.27 16.03
CA PHE A 83 14.48 -5.78 16.75
C PHE A 83 14.78 -5.58 18.24
N ASN A 84 14.11 -4.61 18.84
CA ASN A 84 14.29 -4.28 20.25
C ASN A 84 13.42 -5.19 21.14
N HIS A 85 13.96 -6.36 21.51
CA HIS A 85 13.26 -7.41 22.27
C HIS A 85 12.80 -7.01 23.67
N SER A 86 13.33 -5.93 24.25
CA SER A 86 12.92 -5.43 25.56
C SER A 86 11.74 -4.45 25.52
N HIS A 87 11.31 -4.01 24.33
CA HIS A 87 10.25 -3.02 24.18
C HIS A 87 8.90 -3.64 23.77
N ILE A 88 7.81 -3.13 24.36
CA ILE A 88 6.44 -3.54 24.02
C ILE A 88 6.10 -3.32 22.53
N SER A 89 6.74 -2.33 21.89
CA SER A 89 6.59 -2.05 20.46
C SER A 89 7.00 -3.23 19.58
N PHE A 90 8.03 -3.99 19.98
CA PHE A 90 8.43 -5.21 19.27
C PHE A 90 7.36 -6.29 19.35
N TYR A 91 6.88 -6.62 20.56
CA TYR A 91 5.82 -7.63 20.73
C TYR A 91 4.54 -7.23 19.99
N THR A 92 4.22 -5.94 19.99
CA THR A 92 3.09 -5.38 19.24
C THR A 92 3.28 -5.56 17.73
N TRP A 93 4.48 -5.27 17.21
CA TRP A 93 4.84 -5.48 15.81
C TRP A 93 4.81 -6.95 15.42
N ALA A 94 5.49 -7.82 16.17
CA ALA A 94 5.56 -9.26 15.92
C ALA A 94 4.16 -9.90 15.98
N THR A 95 3.36 -9.57 17.00
CA THR A 95 1.97 -10.06 17.11
C THR A 95 1.15 -9.62 15.90
N LEU A 96 1.25 -8.36 15.49
CA LEU A 96 0.52 -7.86 14.32
C LEU A 96 0.91 -8.66 13.07
N TYR A 97 2.20 -8.81 12.78
CA TYR A 97 2.65 -9.43 11.54
C TYR A 97 2.62 -10.95 11.52
N PHE A 98 2.57 -11.60 12.68
CA PHE A 98 2.38 -13.06 12.79
C PHE A 98 0.91 -13.47 12.87
N THR A 99 -0.03 -12.54 13.07
CA THR A 99 -1.48 -12.85 13.10
C THR A 99 -2.21 -12.31 11.87
N THR A 100 -1.94 -11.07 11.46
CA THR A 100 -2.62 -10.39 10.34
C THR A 100 -2.63 -11.18 9.03
N PRO A 101 -1.53 -11.79 8.53
CA PRO A 101 -1.59 -12.48 7.25
C PRO A 101 -2.59 -13.64 7.27
N PHE A 102 -2.66 -14.40 8.37
CA PHE A 102 -3.61 -15.51 8.51
C PHE A 102 -5.05 -15.02 8.67
N LEU A 103 -5.28 -13.99 9.49
CA LEU A 103 -6.62 -13.45 9.73
C LEU A 103 -7.20 -12.83 8.45
N VAL A 104 -6.44 -11.98 7.77
CA VAL A 104 -6.88 -11.31 6.53
C VAL A 104 -7.09 -12.33 5.41
N PHE A 105 -6.20 -13.31 5.28
CA PHE A 105 -6.36 -14.39 4.30
C PHE A 105 -7.57 -15.27 4.60
N ALA A 106 -7.81 -15.63 5.87
CA ALA A 106 -8.99 -16.40 6.27
C ALA A 106 -10.29 -15.66 5.96
N VAL A 107 -10.35 -14.34 6.19
CA VAL A 107 -11.50 -13.52 5.80
C VAL A 107 -11.69 -13.54 4.29
N TRP A 108 -10.60 -13.41 3.51
CA TRP A 108 -10.68 -13.52 2.06
C TRP A 108 -11.20 -14.89 1.61
N LEU A 109 -10.64 -15.97 2.15
CA LEU A 109 -11.01 -17.35 1.81
C LEU A 109 -12.48 -17.62 2.10
N ARG A 110 -12.97 -17.17 3.26
CA ARG A 110 -14.38 -17.31 3.68
C ARG A 110 -15.35 -16.55 2.77
N ASN A 111 -14.95 -15.39 2.27
CA ASN A 111 -15.85 -14.51 1.51
C ASN A 111 -15.65 -14.58 -0.01
N ARG A 112 -14.68 -15.34 -0.51
CA ARG A 112 -14.35 -15.40 -1.94
C ARG A 112 -15.53 -15.83 -2.84
N THR A 113 -16.47 -16.60 -2.30
CA THR A 113 -17.67 -17.08 -3.00
C THR A 113 -18.88 -16.17 -2.82
N ALA A 114 -18.79 -15.15 -1.96
CA ALA A 114 -19.89 -14.22 -1.70
C ALA A 114 -20.16 -13.24 -2.85
N ASP A 115 -19.25 -13.16 -3.82
CA ASP A 115 -19.39 -12.33 -5.02
C ASP A 115 -19.66 -13.23 -6.23
N LEU A 116 -20.91 -13.26 -6.67
CA LEU A 116 -21.37 -14.02 -7.84
C LEU A 116 -20.86 -13.46 -9.17
N GLY A 117 -20.14 -12.31 -9.15
CA GLY A 117 -19.65 -11.65 -10.36
C GLY A 117 -20.75 -10.96 -11.17
N THR A 118 -21.97 -10.87 -10.62
CA THR A 118 -23.07 -10.11 -11.21
C THR A 118 -22.68 -8.65 -11.32
N VAL A 119 -22.91 -8.08 -12.50
CA VAL A 119 -22.67 -6.68 -12.79
C VAL A 119 -24.03 -5.99 -12.71
N ASP A 120 -24.19 -5.09 -11.74
CA ASP A 120 -25.39 -4.27 -11.67
C ASP A 120 -25.52 -3.44 -12.96
N PRO A 121 -26.73 -3.24 -13.52
CA PRO A 121 -26.92 -2.48 -14.76
C PRO A 121 -26.29 -1.07 -14.75
N ASP A 122 -26.20 -0.48 -13.56
CA ASP A 122 -25.65 0.86 -13.32
C ASP A 122 -24.15 0.90 -13.04
N GLU A 123 -23.51 -0.27 -12.95
CA GLU A 123 -22.09 -0.40 -12.65
C GLU A 123 -21.23 0.15 -13.81
N PHE A 124 -20.25 0.99 -13.46
CA PHE A 124 -19.29 1.46 -14.45
C PHE A 124 -18.22 0.40 -14.70
N ILE A 125 -18.08 0.00 -15.96
CA ILE A 125 -17.07 -0.97 -16.37
C ILE A 125 -15.80 -0.26 -16.82
N ILE A 126 -14.69 -0.59 -16.17
CA ILE A 126 -13.38 -0.07 -16.53
C ILE A 126 -12.96 -0.65 -17.88
N ARG A 127 -12.58 0.22 -18.81
CA ARG A 127 -12.14 -0.18 -20.16
C ARG A 127 -10.94 -1.14 -20.09
N PRO A 128 -10.89 -2.21 -20.92
CA PRO A 128 -9.81 -3.19 -20.88
C PRO A 128 -8.40 -2.59 -21.00
N VAL A 129 -8.24 -1.56 -21.83
CA VAL A 129 -6.95 -0.87 -22.01
C VAL A 129 -6.46 -0.21 -20.72
N ILE A 130 -7.37 0.41 -19.95
CA ILE A 130 -7.04 1.03 -18.67
C ILE A 130 -6.66 -0.04 -17.65
N ARG A 131 -7.40 -1.16 -17.63
CA ARG A 131 -7.12 -2.31 -16.76
C ARG A 131 -5.76 -2.93 -17.07
N LEU A 132 -5.42 -3.08 -18.35
CA LEU A 132 -4.11 -3.58 -18.79
C LEU A 132 -2.99 -2.62 -18.35
N PHE A 133 -3.17 -1.32 -18.54
CA PHE A 133 -2.19 -0.32 -18.10
C PHE A 133 -1.95 -0.35 -16.58
N ILE A 134 -3.02 -0.41 -15.79
CA ILE A 134 -2.94 -0.58 -14.33
C ILE A 134 -2.26 -1.91 -13.96
N GLY A 135 -2.57 -2.99 -14.69
CA GLY A 135 -1.95 -4.29 -14.53
C GLY A 135 -0.45 -4.29 -14.80
N ILE A 136 0.01 -3.59 -15.84
CA ILE A 136 1.43 -3.43 -16.17
C ILE A 136 2.15 -2.66 -15.05
N ILE A 137 1.57 -1.57 -14.54
CA ILE A 137 2.12 -0.84 -13.39
C ILE A 137 2.18 -1.76 -12.16
N GLY A 138 1.13 -2.55 -11.91
CA GLY A 138 1.09 -3.55 -10.85
C GLY A 138 2.21 -4.60 -11.00
N LEU A 139 2.43 -5.10 -12.21
CA LEU A 139 3.49 -6.07 -12.49
C LEU A 139 4.88 -5.48 -12.25
N ILE A 140 5.13 -4.25 -12.73
CA ILE A 140 6.41 -3.55 -12.52
C ILE A 140 6.66 -3.31 -11.03
N THR A 141 5.66 -2.81 -10.30
CA THR A 141 5.79 -2.56 -8.86
C THR A 141 5.97 -3.85 -8.06
N LEU A 142 5.32 -4.95 -8.46
CA LEU A 142 5.55 -6.26 -7.86
C LEU A 142 6.95 -6.81 -8.17
N ALA A 143 7.48 -6.60 -9.37
CA ALA A 143 8.85 -6.96 -9.70
C ALA A 143 9.86 -6.17 -8.84
N VAL A 144 9.63 -4.86 -8.65
CA VAL A 144 10.44 -4.04 -7.73
C VAL A 144 10.33 -4.55 -6.29
N SER A 145 9.14 -4.91 -5.83
CA SER A 145 8.91 -5.54 -4.52
C SER A 145 9.78 -6.79 -4.34
N LEU A 146 9.76 -7.70 -5.32
CA LEU A 146 10.55 -8.93 -5.29
C LEU A 146 12.06 -8.66 -5.29
N LEU A 147 12.54 -7.70 -6.09
CA LEU A 147 13.95 -7.32 -6.12
C LEU A 147 14.40 -6.73 -4.78
N LEU A 148 13.62 -5.83 -4.18
CA LEU A 148 13.88 -5.29 -2.85
C LEU A 148 13.91 -6.36 -1.77
N PHE A 149 13.06 -7.37 -1.88
CA PHE A 149 12.92 -8.39 -0.86
C PHE A 149 13.99 -9.49 -0.96
N LEU A 150 14.25 -9.96 -2.18
CA LEU A 150 15.14 -11.10 -2.46
C LEU A 150 16.59 -10.67 -2.74
N GLN A 151 16.80 -9.46 -3.27
CA GLN A 151 18.11 -8.93 -3.67
C GLN A 151 18.38 -7.56 -3.04
N PRO A 152 18.37 -7.44 -1.69
CA PRO A 152 18.50 -6.16 -1.01
C PRO A 152 19.81 -5.44 -1.32
N ASP A 153 20.93 -6.15 -1.47
CA ASP A 153 22.24 -5.52 -1.74
C ASP A 153 22.30 -4.81 -3.10
N LEU A 154 21.62 -5.37 -4.11
CA LEU A 154 21.48 -4.72 -5.41
C LEU A 154 20.64 -3.45 -5.29
N MET A 155 19.51 -3.54 -4.60
CA MET A 155 18.61 -2.40 -4.44
C MET A 155 19.24 -1.30 -3.60
N ILE A 156 19.96 -1.60 -2.52
CA ILE A 156 20.66 -0.60 -1.68
C ILE A 156 21.57 0.30 -2.54
N ARG A 157 22.28 -0.27 -3.53
CA ARG A 157 23.13 0.51 -4.44
C ARG A 157 22.33 1.45 -5.34
N LEU A 158 21.20 0.99 -5.86
CA LEU A 158 20.37 1.74 -6.81
C LEU A 158 19.36 2.69 -6.15
N TRP A 159 18.97 2.43 -4.89
CA TRP A 159 17.83 3.05 -4.25
C TRP A 159 17.99 4.56 -4.07
N PRO A 160 16.91 5.36 -4.14
CA PRO A 160 16.98 6.82 -4.07
C PRO A 160 17.52 7.39 -2.76
N TRP A 161 17.45 6.63 -1.66
CA TRP A 161 18.00 7.00 -0.35
C TRP A 161 18.70 5.79 0.28
N MET A 162 19.40 6.03 1.40
CA MET A 162 20.10 4.98 2.12
C MET A 162 19.14 3.90 2.66
N LEU A 163 19.44 2.63 2.38
CA LEU A 163 18.70 1.49 2.93
C LEU A 163 19.66 0.53 3.64
N THR A 164 19.14 -0.16 4.66
CA THR A 164 19.75 -1.36 5.22
C THR A 164 19.08 -2.59 4.63
N PRO A 165 19.64 -3.81 4.79
CA PRO A 165 18.98 -5.02 4.32
C PRO A 165 17.59 -5.27 4.93
N LEU A 166 17.34 -4.83 6.16
CA LEU A 166 16.03 -4.87 6.79
C LEU A 166 15.08 -3.87 6.14
N THR A 167 15.48 -2.59 6.04
CA THR A 167 14.60 -1.56 5.49
C THR A 167 14.33 -1.77 4.00
N ALA A 168 15.27 -2.31 3.23
CA ALA A 168 15.04 -2.70 1.85
C ALA A 168 13.90 -3.73 1.73
N ARG A 169 13.89 -4.77 2.57
CA ARG A 169 12.81 -5.76 2.61
C ARG A 169 11.48 -5.17 3.06
N VAL A 170 11.50 -4.25 4.03
CA VAL A 170 10.30 -3.51 4.47
C VAL A 170 9.71 -2.68 3.33
N VAL A 171 10.56 -1.92 2.62
CA VAL A 171 10.14 -1.16 1.43
C VAL A 171 9.66 -2.10 0.34
N GLY A 172 10.31 -3.25 0.14
CA GLY A 172 9.85 -4.31 -0.75
C GLY A 172 8.44 -4.79 -0.42
N ALA A 173 8.16 -5.06 0.85
CA ALA A 173 6.81 -5.43 1.31
C ALA A 173 5.79 -4.34 0.97
N MET A 174 6.14 -3.06 1.17
CA MET A 174 5.24 -1.94 0.83
C MET A 174 4.92 -1.88 -0.66
N PHE A 175 5.88 -2.16 -1.54
CA PHE A 175 5.65 -2.21 -2.99
C PHE A 175 4.77 -3.40 -3.43
N ALA A 176 4.64 -4.46 -2.62
CA ALA A 176 3.72 -5.55 -2.90
C ALA A 176 2.25 -5.10 -2.87
N LEU A 177 1.93 -4.05 -2.09
CA LEU A 177 0.58 -3.49 -2.00
C LEU A 177 0.08 -2.99 -3.38
N PRO A 178 0.66 -1.94 -3.99
CA PRO A 178 0.23 -1.46 -5.31
C PRO A 178 0.42 -2.53 -6.39
N GLY A 179 1.42 -3.42 -6.23
CA GLY A 179 1.67 -4.50 -7.18
C GLY A 179 0.50 -5.46 -7.32
N ILE A 180 0.05 -6.02 -6.20
CA ILE A 180 -1.07 -6.98 -6.19
C ILE A 180 -2.40 -6.27 -6.44
N VAL A 181 -2.57 -5.03 -5.98
CA VAL A 181 -3.76 -4.21 -6.31
C VAL A 181 -3.86 -4.00 -7.82
N GLY A 182 -2.76 -3.64 -8.49
CA GLY A 182 -2.77 -3.41 -9.93
C GLY A 182 -3.14 -4.66 -10.73
N LEU A 183 -2.59 -5.82 -10.36
CA LEU A 183 -2.97 -7.12 -10.95
C LEU A 183 -4.44 -7.47 -10.64
N GLY A 184 -4.91 -7.19 -9.44
CA GLY A 184 -6.30 -7.40 -9.04
C GLY A 184 -7.29 -6.56 -9.86
N ILE A 185 -6.96 -5.27 -10.09
CA ILE A 185 -7.74 -4.38 -10.95
C ILE A 185 -7.67 -4.83 -12.42
N ALA A 186 -6.53 -5.35 -12.87
CA ALA A 186 -6.42 -5.92 -14.22
C ALA A 186 -7.38 -7.11 -14.41
N ALA A 187 -7.64 -7.89 -13.36
CA ALA A 187 -8.57 -9.02 -13.36
C ALA A 187 -10.04 -8.62 -13.09
N GLU A 188 -10.29 -7.47 -12.47
CA GLU A 188 -11.64 -6.99 -12.11
C GLU A 188 -12.16 -5.91 -13.06
N LYS A 189 -13.42 -6.02 -13.49
CA LYS A 189 -14.02 -5.12 -14.49
C LYS A 189 -14.77 -3.95 -13.84
N ARG A 190 -15.27 -4.15 -12.63
CA ARG A 190 -16.18 -3.22 -11.93
C ARG A 190 -15.41 -2.10 -11.24
N TRP A 191 -15.86 -0.88 -11.43
CA TRP A 191 -15.32 0.30 -10.76
C TRP A 191 -15.58 0.28 -9.26
N SER A 192 -16.76 -0.16 -8.83
CA SER A 192 -17.12 -0.26 -7.41
C SER A 192 -16.12 -1.10 -6.61
N ALA A 193 -15.53 -2.12 -7.23
CA ALA A 193 -14.49 -2.96 -6.63
C ALA A 193 -13.11 -2.27 -6.52
N ALA A 194 -12.76 -1.42 -7.48
CA ALA A 194 -11.48 -0.71 -7.50
C ALA A 194 -11.51 0.60 -6.69
N ARG A 195 -12.70 1.17 -6.47
CA ARG A 195 -12.89 2.50 -5.90
C ARG A 195 -12.20 2.70 -4.55
N ILE A 196 -12.57 1.89 -3.54
CA ILE A 196 -12.10 2.09 -2.16
C ILE A 196 -10.58 1.88 -2.07
N ILE A 197 -10.05 0.88 -2.79
CA ILE A 197 -8.63 0.59 -2.76
C ILE A 197 -7.81 1.68 -3.47
N LEU A 198 -8.34 2.29 -4.55
CA LEU A 198 -7.71 3.42 -5.21
C LEU A 198 -7.75 4.70 -4.37
N GLU A 199 -8.83 4.95 -3.62
CA GLU A 199 -8.89 6.04 -2.62
C GLU A 199 -7.80 5.85 -1.55
N ALA A 200 -7.68 4.65 -0.98
CA ALA A 200 -6.66 4.32 0.00
C ALA A 200 -5.23 4.48 -0.57
N GLN A 201 -5.01 4.02 -1.80
CA GLN A 201 -3.73 4.14 -2.51
C GLN A 201 -3.37 5.60 -2.79
N ALA A 202 -4.31 6.42 -3.26
CA ALA A 202 -4.11 7.85 -3.49
C ALA A 202 -3.73 8.57 -2.20
N PHE A 203 -4.42 8.27 -1.10
CA PHE A 203 -4.12 8.86 0.21
C PHE A 203 -2.73 8.47 0.71
N SER A 204 -2.35 7.19 0.55
CA SER A 204 -0.98 6.74 0.86
C SER A 204 0.06 7.46 -0.01
N ILE A 205 -0.15 7.56 -1.33
CA ILE A 205 0.79 8.21 -2.25
C ILE A 205 0.95 9.69 -1.92
N ALA A 206 -0.15 10.40 -1.65
CA ALA A 206 -0.11 11.80 -1.25
C ALA A 206 0.74 12.00 0.01
N MET A 207 0.55 11.15 1.03
CA MET A 207 1.37 11.19 2.25
C MET A 207 2.84 10.82 2.01
N ILE A 208 3.13 9.90 1.08
CA ILE A 208 4.52 9.60 0.68
C ILE A 208 5.16 10.79 -0.03
N LEU A 209 4.44 11.51 -0.88
CA LEU A 209 4.95 12.71 -1.55
C LEU A 209 5.22 13.85 -0.56
N VAL A 210 4.35 14.03 0.44
CA VAL A 210 4.61 14.96 1.54
C VAL A 210 5.85 14.53 2.32
N ALA A 211 5.99 13.24 2.64
CA ALA A 211 7.20 12.72 3.29
C ALA A 211 8.46 12.94 2.44
N ALA A 212 8.37 12.76 1.12
CA ALA A 212 9.48 13.00 0.20
C ALA A 212 9.89 14.48 0.17
N ALA A 213 8.94 15.40 0.21
CA ALA A 213 9.22 16.84 0.30
C ALA A 213 9.86 17.21 1.65
N LEU A 214 9.33 16.70 2.77
CA LEU A 214 9.84 16.98 4.11
C LEU A 214 11.23 16.39 4.36
N ALA A 215 11.48 15.19 3.82
CA ALA A 215 12.74 14.46 3.98
C ALA A 215 13.60 14.49 2.70
N TRP A 216 13.47 15.53 1.87
CA TRP A 216 14.16 15.63 0.58
C TRP A 216 15.68 15.48 0.72
N GLY A 217 16.26 15.98 1.82
CA GLY A 217 17.68 15.85 2.13
C GLY A 217 18.18 14.41 2.33
N ASN A 218 17.30 13.41 2.41
CA ASN A 218 17.67 11.99 2.44
C ASN A 218 17.80 11.36 1.05
N PHE A 219 17.24 12.00 0.02
CA PHE A 219 17.34 11.51 -1.35
C PHE A 219 18.72 11.82 -1.94
N ALA A 220 19.14 11.02 -2.91
CA ALA A 220 20.34 11.21 -3.70
C ALA A 220 19.93 11.70 -5.11
N PRO A 221 19.90 13.02 -5.38
CA PRO A 221 19.54 13.56 -6.69
C PRO A 221 20.34 13.01 -7.89
N PRO A 222 21.64 12.63 -7.74
CA PRO A 222 22.39 12.02 -8.85
C PRO A 222 21.85 10.67 -9.29
N LYS A 223 21.08 9.95 -8.46
CA LYS A 223 20.50 8.66 -8.82
C LYS A 223 19.22 8.88 -9.65
N PRO A 224 19.12 8.36 -10.88
CA PRO A 224 17.91 8.51 -11.71
C PRO A 224 16.64 7.98 -11.04
N LEU A 225 16.79 6.96 -10.19
CA LEU A 225 15.67 6.35 -9.46
C LEU A 225 14.99 7.35 -8.50
N THR A 226 15.68 8.40 -8.06
CA THR A 226 15.08 9.49 -7.25
C THR A 226 13.95 10.18 -8.00
N TRP A 227 14.22 10.59 -9.24
CA TRP A 227 13.25 11.27 -10.07
C TRP A 227 12.17 10.32 -10.57
N LEU A 228 12.54 9.07 -10.88
CA LEU A 228 11.56 8.05 -11.23
C LEU A 228 10.60 7.73 -10.08
N PHE A 229 11.11 7.69 -8.84
CA PHE A 229 10.29 7.45 -7.65
C PHE A 229 9.32 8.60 -7.41
N VAL A 230 9.83 9.84 -7.29
CA VAL A 230 9.01 11.01 -6.96
C VAL A 230 8.07 11.39 -8.10
N GLY A 231 8.61 11.44 -9.33
CA GLY A 231 7.83 11.73 -10.53
C GLY A 231 6.81 10.63 -10.85
N GLY A 232 7.19 9.36 -10.67
CA GLY A 232 6.29 8.23 -10.83
C GLY A 232 5.13 8.26 -9.82
N LEU A 233 5.41 8.53 -8.54
CA LEU A 233 4.36 8.68 -7.52
C LEU A 233 3.46 9.90 -7.78
N ALA A 234 4.02 11.04 -8.19
CA ALA A 234 3.24 12.22 -8.56
C ALA A 234 2.34 11.93 -9.77
N PHE A 235 2.88 11.31 -10.81
CA PHE A 235 2.11 10.88 -11.97
C PHE A 235 0.99 9.91 -11.58
N LEU A 236 1.28 8.89 -10.77
CA LEU A 236 0.27 7.93 -10.29
C LEU A 236 -0.84 8.63 -9.50
N LEU A 237 -0.50 9.59 -8.63
CA LEU A 237 -1.50 10.34 -7.87
C LEU A 237 -2.43 11.12 -8.80
N VAL A 238 -1.88 11.84 -9.78
CA VAL A 238 -2.67 12.59 -10.77
C VAL A 238 -3.50 11.65 -11.63
N ALA A 239 -2.93 10.52 -12.08
CA ALA A 239 -3.63 9.53 -12.89
C ALA A 239 -4.81 8.91 -12.12
N ILE A 240 -4.62 8.56 -10.84
CA ILE A 240 -5.69 8.04 -9.98
C ILE A 240 -6.77 9.12 -9.79
N ALA A 241 -6.38 10.37 -9.49
CA ALA A 241 -7.34 11.45 -9.30
C ALA A 241 -8.17 11.73 -10.57
N ALA A 242 -7.53 11.83 -11.72
CA ALA A 242 -8.19 12.03 -13.00
C ALA A 242 -9.13 10.86 -13.35
N PHE A 243 -8.67 9.63 -13.16
CA PHE A 243 -9.48 8.43 -13.39
C PHE A 243 -10.69 8.35 -12.45
N TYR A 244 -10.49 8.63 -11.16
CA TYR A 244 -11.55 8.66 -10.16
C TYR A 244 -12.61 9.72 -10.47
N LEU A 245 -12.19 10.96 -10.78
CA LEU A 245 -13.09 12.05 -11.14
C LEU A 245 -13.88 11.72 -12.41
N GLY A 246 -13.24 11.15 -13.42
CA GLY A 246 -13.90 10.71 -14.65
C GLY A 246 -15.01 9.68 -14.39
N CYS A 247 -14.73 8.69 -13.55
CA CYS A 247 -15.71 7.66 -13.18
C CYS A 247 -16.88 8.23 -12.35
N GLU A 248 -16.60 9.13 -11.42
CA GLU A 248 -17.64 9.74 -10.57
C GLU A 248 -18.53 10.71 -11.37
N LEU A 249 -17.95 11.48 -12.31
CA LEU A 249 -18.72 12.33 -13.22
C LEU A 249 -19.64 11.50 -14.12
N TYR A 250 -19.17 10.35 -14.61
CA TYR A 250 -20.01 9.43 -15.39
C TYR A 250 -21.18 8.91 -14.55
N ARG A 251 -20.91 8.48 -13.31
CA ARG A 251 -21.94 7.98 -12.38
C ARG A 251 -23.02 9.04 -12.10
N ARG A 252 -22.61 10.28 -11.81
CA ARG A 252 -23.54 11.40 -11.55
C ARG A 252 -24.42 11.71 -12.76
N LYS A 253 -23.84 11.78 -13.96
CA LYS A 253 -24.61 12.02 -15.20
C LYS A 253 -25.63 10.92 -15.48
N ARG A 254 -25.31 9.66 -15.13
CA ARG A 254 -26.19 8.51 -15.34
C ARG A 254 -27.33 8.46 -14.32
N LEU A 255 -27.07 8.77 -13.05
CA LEU A 255 -28.11 8.92 -12.03
C LEU A 255 -29.10 10.04 -12.37
N ALA A 256 -28.61 11.18 -12.88
CA ALA A 256 -29.47 12.27 -13.34
C ALA A 256 -30.38 11.90 -14.52
N ARG A 257 -29.98 10.92 -15.36
CA ARG A 257 -30.82 10.43 -16.46
C ARG A 257 -31.90 9.43 -16.02
N LEU A 258 -31.73 8.78 -14.87
CA LEU A 258 -32.71 7.82 -14.33
C LEU A 258 -33.78 8.51 -13.48
N SER A 259 -33.54 9.75 -13.06
CA SER A 259 -34.52 10.59 -12.33
C SER A 259 -35.45 11.40 -13.23
N HIS A 260 -35.31 11.27 -14.56
CA HIS A 260 -36.15 11.87 -15.59
C HIS A 260 -36.85 10.77 -16.38
#